data_AF-V9GE21-F1
#
_entry.id   AF-V9GE21-F1
#
_cell.length_a   1.000
_cell.length_b   1.000
_cell.length_c   1.000
_cell.angle_alpha   90.00
_cell.angle_beta   90.00
_cell.angle_gamma   90.00
#
_symmetry.space_group_name_H-M   'P 1'
#
loop_
_entity.id
_entity.type
_entity.pdbx_description
1 polymer ?
#
loop_
_entity_poly.entity_id
_entity_poly.type
_entity_poly.pdbx_seq_one_letter_code
_entity_poly.pdbx_strand_id
1 'polypeptide(L)'
;MAYTLGSYAPPPSVWEQLKQELKDAAPELGIDDIGFASAEPFQSLKGILQTHRERGHESGFEEPDLHKRVTPMLPGTEPASLIAIAITYHSKMDNPPKSEPGKYRGIMARSAWGKDYHHVLRKAMDRLAEFIKERVPDAILESMVDTGALVDRAVSQRAGIGFSAKNCAIISPKFGSWIFLGELVTNIPFPPDSPVTEDCGECTKCIDACPTGALVGPGQLNAQKCISFLTQTKGFLEEDVMRKIGNRLYGCDTCQIVCPKNKGKSWTHQADFKPDPEKAKPLLLPILDMSNREFKEAFGDTSAAWRGRKPIQRNAVIALGNFKDISAVPKLSEVLLKDPRPELRGTAAWALGRIGGEEALNNLEKSMKSEGDSQVRNMLQQALNKLKPESDQPDDRSTAATPEQEKPAAQASPGIQGAEPMAVPEGGPEVLYYDEVQSPIGPLTVCTTDKGLCLIEFGSFQVKEAVIQQWSRTWAGNGGYQRDEERLALVTEQLKQYFAGERKVFDLQLDMRGTSFQMQVWDALKSIPYGKLSSYKDVAEMIGRPKAVRAVGGANNKNPVPIVVPCHRVVGTDGSLIGYAGGPELKRALLKLEDAAVGK
;
A
#
# COMPACT_ATOMS: atom_id res chain seq x y z
N MET A 1 47.04 31.36 8.09
CA MET A 1 46.59 30.45 9.17
C MET A 1 45.31 29.80 8.72
N ALA A 2 45.39 28.52 8.32
CA ALA A 2 44.23 27.74 7.90
C ALA A 2 43.64 27.06 9.15
N TYR A 3 42.38 27.36 9.46
CA TYR A 3 41.64 26.61 10.47
C TYR A 3 41.10 25.33 9.82
N THR A 4 41.80 24.22 10.03
CA THR A 4 41.21 22.89 9.93
C THR A 4 40.19 22.73 11.06
N LEU A 5 38.90 22.88 10.73
CA LEU A 5 37.82 22.42 11.59
C LEU A 5 37.91 20.90 11.67
N GLY A 6 38.41 20.41 12.80
CA GLY A 6 38.52 18.99 13.10
C GLY A 6 37.14 18.34 13.14
N SER A 7 37.00 17.25 12.39
CA SER A 7 35.87 16.33 12.45
C SER A 7 35.83 15.61 13.80
N TYR A 8 35.26 16.24 14.82
CA TYR A 8 34.84 15.57 16.05
C TYR A 8 33.48 14.89 15.82
N ALA A 9 33.43 13.90 14.92
CA ALA A 9 32.36 12.91 15.00
C ALA A 9 32.72 11.97 16.16
N PRO A 10 31.87 11.79 17.19
CA PRO A 10 32.12 10.79 18.21
C PRO A 10 32.27 9.42 17.55
N PRO A 11 33.11 8.52 18.09
CA PRO A 11 33.24 7.18 17.55
C PRO A 11 31.88 6.47 17.57
N PRO A 12 31.54 5.71 16.51
CA PRO A 12 30.24 5.05 16.43
C PRO A 12 30.07 4.11 17.62
N SER A 13 28.87 4.12 18.22
CA SER A 13 28.52 3.22 19.31
C SER A 13 28.69 1.75 18.89
N VAL A 14 28.86 0.84 19.86
CA VAL A 14 28.95 -0.60 19.58
C VAL A 14 27.75 -1.10 18.75
N TRP A 15 26.57 -0.50 18.93
CA TRP A 15 25.37 -0.84 18.18
C TRP A 15 25.36 -0.27 16.76
N GLU A 16 25.99 0.88 16.52
CA GLU A 16 26.20 1.40 15.16
C GLU A 16 27.18 0.51 14.38
N GLN A 17 28.25 0.05 15.04
CA GLN A 17 29.22 -0.87 14.43
C GLN A 17 28.56 -2.21 14.09
N LEU A 18 27.87 -2.83 15.05
CA LEU A 18 27.14 -4.09 14.80
C LEU A 18 26.05 -3.93 13.73
N LYS A 19 25.31 -2.81 13.74
CA LYS A 19 24.33 -2.50 12.69
C LYS A 19 24.99 -2.49 11.31
N GLN A 20 26.17 -1.89 11.18
CA GLN A 20 26.89 -1.86 9.91
C GLN A 20 27.39 -3.25 9.51
N GLU A 21 27.94 -4.03 10.45
CA GLU A 21 28.33 -5.43 10.20
C GLU A 21 27.15 -6.28 9.68
N LEU A 22 25.96 -6.11 10.26
CA LEU A 22 24.74 -6.80 9.82
C LEU A 22 24.32 -6.39 8.39
N LYS A 23 24.46 -5.10 8.06
CA LYS A 23 24.20 -4.60 6.69
C LYS A 23 25.16 -5.20 5.68
N ASP A 24 26.44 -5.30 6.04
CA ASP A 24 27.48 -5.84 5.17
C ASP A 24 27.33 -7.37 4.98
N ALA A 25 26.93 -8.10 6.04
CA ALA A 25 26.72 -9.54 6.00
C ALA A 25 25.39 -9.96 5.35
N ALA A 26 24.38 -9.08 5.26
CA ALA A 26 23.04 -9.41 4.80
C ALA A 26 22.99 -10.20 3.47
N PRO A 27 23.75 -9.84 2.41
CA PRO A 27 23.74 -10.60 1.15
C PRO A 27 24.18 -12.06 1.31
N GLU A 28 25.20 -12.32 2.15
CA GLU A 28 25.69 -13.68 2.43
C GLU A 28 24.65 -14.51 3.19
N LEU A 29 23.81 -13.84 3.99
CA LEU A 29 22.68 -14.43 4.71
C LEU A 29 21.46 -14.69 3.80
N GLY A 30 21.50 -14.21 2.55
CA GLY A 30 20.42 -14.33 1.58
C GLY A 30 19.39 -13.21 1.65
N ILE A 31 19.75 -12.07 2.27
CA ILE A 31 18.91 -10.89 2.48
C ILE A 31 19.32 -9.80 1.50
N ASP A 32 18.36 -9.22 0.77
CA ASP A 32 18.62 -8.22 -0.27
C ASP A 32 18.58 -6.78 0.24
N ASP A 33 17.82 -6.52 1.30
CA ASP A 33 17.82 -5.24 2.02
C ASP A 33 17.54 -5.50 3.51
N ILE A 34 18.17 -4.70 4.38
CA ILE A 34 17.97 -4.77 5.82
C ILE A 34 17.88 -3.34 6.38
N GLY A 35 16.92 -3.13 7.27
CA GLY A 35 16.62 -1.83 7.86
C GLY A 35 16.34 -1.96 9.35
N PHE A 36 16.54 -0.87 10.09
CA PHE A 36 16.41 -0.86 11.55
C PHE A 36 15.40 0.20 11.98
N ALA A 37 14.59 -0.07 13.00
CA ALA A 37 13.60 0.86 13.51
C ALA A 37 13.44 0.76 15.03
N SER A 38 12.84 1.79 15.63
CA SER A 38 12.41 1.74 17.03
C SER A 38 11.29 0.71 17.24
N ALA A 39 11.34 0.02 18.39
CA ALA A 39 10.29 -0.89 18.87
C ALA A 39 9.11 -0.16 19.55
N GLU A 40 9.04 1.17 19.49
CA GLU A 40 7.88 1.92 19.98
C GLU A 40 6.57 1.48 19.32
N PRO A 41 5.43 1.58 20.03
CA PRO A 41 4.13 1.24 19.45
C PRO A 41 3.80 2.04 18.17
N PHE A 42 3.15 1.39 17.21
CA PHE A 42 2.60 1.99 15.98
C PHE A 42 1.28 2.71 16.26
N GLN A 43 1.34 3.82 17.01
CA GLN A 43 0.16 4.55 17.48
C GLN A 43 -0.79 4.98 16.34
N SER A 44 -0.26 5.56 15.27
CA SER A 44 -1.06 6.00 14.11
C SER A 44 -1.70 4.83 13.34
N LEU A 45 -1.02 3.68 13.30
CA LEU A 45 -1.52 2.47 12.63
C LEU A 45 -2.75 1.90 13.33
N LYS A 46 -2.82 2.00 14.67
CA LYS A 46 -3.95 1.47 15.44
C LYS A 46 -5.29 2.04 14.97
N GLY A 47 -5.36 3.36 14.79
CA GLY A 47 -6.56 4.03 14.27
C GLY A 47 -6.91 3.61 12.84
N ILE A 48 -5.90 3.45 11.97
CA ILE A 48 -6.09 2.99 10.59
C ILE A 48 -6.67 1.57 10.56
N LEU A 49 -6.12 0.65 11.35
CA LEU A 49 -6.59 -0.74 11.42
C LEU A 49 -8.01 -0.82 12.00
N GLN A 50 -8.32 -0.02 13.03
CA GLN A 50 -9.65 0.04 13.60
C GLN A 50 -10.68 0.54 12.58
N THR A 51 -10.40 1.65 11.87
CA THR A 51 -11.29 2.14 10.80
C THR A 51 -11.44 1.11 9.67
N HIS A 52 -10.37 0.39 9.33
CA HIS A 52 -10.42 -0.67 8.32
C HIS A 52 -11.35 -1.82 8.75
N ARG A 53 -11.31 -2.22 10.02
CA ARG A 53 -12.22 -3.21 10.63
C ARG A 53 -13.66 -2.73 10.66
N GLU A 54 -13.91 -1.52 11.14
CA GLU A 54 -15.25 -0.93 11.25
C GLU A 54 -15.95 -0.81 9.89
N ARG A 55 -15.17 -0.61 8.81
CA ARG A 55 -15.68 -0.60 7.43
C ARG A 55 -15.90 -1.99 6.83
N GLY A 56 -15.60 -3.06 7.56
CA GLY A 56 -15.68 -4.43 7.06
C GLY A 56 -14.68 -4.72 5.93
N HIS A 57 -13.53 -4.03 5.93
CA HIS A 57 -12.53 -4.15 4.86
C HIS A 57 -11.46 -5.22 5.12
N GLU A 58 -11.39 -5.79 6.33
CA GLU A 58 -10.46 -6.87 6.69
C GLU A 58 -10.71 -8.14 5.87
N SER A 59 -9.68 -8.96 5.69
CA SER A 59 -9.80 -10.27 5.03
C SER A 59 -10.24 -11.38 5.99
N GLY A 60 -9.90 -11.25 7.27
CA GLY A 60 -9.99 -12.31 8.28
C GLY A 60 -8.75 -13.21 8.31
N PHE A 61 -7.69 -12.87 7.58
CA PHE A 61 -6.38 -13.52 7.70
C PHE A 61 -5.45 -12.78 8.68
N GLU A 62 -5.79 -11.55 9.02
CA GLU A 62 -5.03 -10.73 9.96
C GLU A 62 -5.15 -11.27 11.40
N GLU A 63 -4.10 -11.08 12.22
CA GLU A 63 -4.19 -11.26 13.68
C GLU A 63 -5.35 -10.40 14.24
N PRO A 64 -6.33 -10.99 14.93
CA PRO A 64 -7.52 -10.25 15.37
C PRO A 64 -7.23 -9.21 16.45
N ASP A 65 -6.21 -9.42 17.29
CA ASP A 65 -5.87 -8.51 18.38
C ASP A 65 -5.05 -7.30 17.87
N LEU A 66 -5.74 -6.15 17.73
CA LEU A 66 -5.12 -4.91 17.29
C LEU A 66 -3.98 -4.43 18.19
N HIS A 67 -3.98 -4.78 19.48
CA HIS A 67 -2.90 -4.37 20.37
C HIS A 67 -1.59 -5.08 20.01
N LYS A 68 -1.65 -6.40 19.77
CA LYS A 68 -0.50 -7.18 19.31
C LYS A 68 0.01 -6.71 17.94
N ARG A 69 -0.87 -6.25 17.06
CA ARG A 69 -0.48 -5.77 15.73
C ARG A 69 0.32 -4.47 15.72
N VAL A 70 0.16 -3.64 16.76
CA VAL A 70 0.75 -2.30 16.83
C VAL A 70 1.75 -2.14 17.95
N THR A 71 1.91 -3.14 18.81
CA THR A 71 2.82 -3.07 19.96
C THR A 71 3.82 -4.20 19.82
N PRO A 72 5.07 -3.90 19.42
CA PRO A 72 6.14 -4.88 19.50
C PRO A 72 6.22 -5.45 20.92
N MET A 73 6.33 -6.77 21.01
CA MET A 73 6.44 -7.49 22.27
C MET A 73 7.59 -8.47 22.15
N LEU A 74 8.28 -8.72 23.26
CA LEU A 74 9.37 -9.68 23.32
C LEU A 74 9.27 -10.44 24.64
N PRO A 75 9.29 -11.78 24.64
CA PRO A 75 9.20 -12.55 25.87
C PRO A 75 10.39 -12.30 26.80
N GLY A 76 10.11 -12.02 28.08
CA GLY A 76 11.12 -11.94 29.13
C GLY A 76 11.96 -10.66 29.16
N THR A 77 11.71 -9.70 28.26
CA THR A 77 12.44 -8.42 28.23
C THR A 77 11.66 -7.35 27.47
N GLU A 78 12.00 -6.08 27.66
CA GLU A 78 11.42 -5.01 26.85
C GLU A 78 12.04 -5.00 25.44
N PRO A 79 11.24 -4.87 24.38
CA PRO A 79 11.77 -4.73 23.03
C PRO A 79 12.39 -3.34 22.86
N ALA A 80 13.59 -3.28 22.30
CA ALA A 80 14.34 -2.04 22.10
C ALA A 80 14.36 -1.59 20.64
N SER A 81 14.47 -2.52 19.69
CA SER A 81 14.45 -2.22 18.26
C SER A 81 13.81 -3.31 17.41
N LEU A 82 13.57 -2.97 16.16
CA LEU A 82 13.06 -3.83 15.10
C LEU A 82 14.11 -3.91 13.98
N ILE A 83 14.28 -5.10 13.42
CA ILE A 83 15.09 -5.34 12.22
C ILE A 83 14.13 -5.80 11.12
N ALA A 84 14.00 -5.02 10.05
CA ALA A 84 13.22 -5.42 8.87
C ALA A 84 14.15 -5.98 7.80
N ILE A 85 13.74 -7.05 7.13
CA ILE A 85 14.44 -7.63 5.99
C ILE A 85 13.56 -7.61 4.75
N ALA A 86 14.19 -7.52 3.59
CA ALA A 86 13.56 -7.71 2.30
C ALA A 86 14.34 -8.72 1.46
N ILE A 87 13.62 -9.64 0.81
CA ILE A 87 14.18 -10.58 -0.15
C ILE A 87 13.42 -10.46 -1.47
N THR A 88 14.13 -10.20 -2.56
CA THR A 88 13.55 -10.03 -3.88
C THR A 88 13.04 -11.36 -4.45
N TYR A 89 11.98 -11.30 -5.26
CA TYR A 89 11.47 -12.46 -5.98
C TYR A 89 11.30 -12.18 -7.48
N HIS A 90 11.20 -13.26 -8.25
CA HIS A 90 11.17 -13.20 -9.70
C HIS A 90 9.88 -12.54 -10.19
N SER A 91 10.02 -11.50 -11.01
CA SER A 91 8.88 -10.80 -11.63
C SER A 91 8.60 -11.22 -13.07
N LYS A 92 9.49 -12.05 -13.65
CA LYS A 92 9.41 -12.59 -15.01
C LYS A 92 9.66 -14.09 -14.95
N MET A 93 9.11 -14.79 -15.94
CA MET A 93 9.29 -16.22 -16.13
C MET A 93 9.97 -16.42 -17.48
N ASP A 94 11.01 -17.24 -17.51
CA ASP A 94 11.67 -17.62 -18.75
C ASP A 94 10.79 -18.58 -19.55
N ASN A 95 10.67 -18.34 -20.86
CA ASN A 95 9.92 -19.19 -21.80
C ASN A 95 8.53 -19.60 -21.29
N PRO A 96 7.65 -18.64 -20.91
CA PRO A 96 6.37 -18.97 -20.30
C PRO A 96 5.50 -19.76 -21.29
N PRO A 97 4.92 -20.91 -20.89
CA PRO A 97 4.18 -21.75 -21.80
C PRO A 97 2.95 -21.02 -22.33
N LYS A 98 2.63 -21.23 -23.61
CA LYS A 98 1.50 -20.58 -24.26
C LYS A 98 0.18 -21.11 -23.71
N SER A 99 -0.80 -20.22 -23.61
CA SER A 99 -2.19 -20.55 -23.29
C SER A 99 -2.97 -20.37 -24.58
N GLU A 100 -3.56 -21.45 -25.09
CA GLU A 100 -4.19 -21.51 -26.40
C GLU A 100 -5.39 -22.48 -26.38
N PRO A 101 -6.31 -22.42 -27.36
CA PRO A 101 -7.47 -23.32 -27.42
C PRO A 101 -7.10 -24.79 -27.22
N GLY A 102 -7.80 -25.49 -26.32
CA GLY A 102 -7.54 -26.89 -25.94
C GLY A 102 -6.34 -27.09 -25.00
N LYS A 103 -5.55 -26.04 -24.73
CA LYS A 103 -4.41 -26.05 -23.79
C LYS A 103 -4.40 -24.77 -22.96
N TYR A 104 -5.57 -24.34 -22.48
CA TYR A 104 -5.67 -23.14 -21.66
C TYR A 104 -4.98 -23.34 -20.31
N ARG A 105 -4.29 -22.29 -19.87
CA ARG A 105 -3.50 -22.30 -18.65
C ARG A 105 -4.00 -21.26 -17.65
N GLY A 106 -3.97 -21.64 -16.39
CA GLY A 106 -4.12 -20.69 -15.29
C GLY A 106 -2.81 -19.99 -14.98
N ILE A 107 -2.84 -19.03 -14.05
CA ILE A 107 -1.65 -18.34 -13.57
C ILE A 107 -1.67 -18.20 -12.05
N MET A 108 -0.56 -18.53 -11.39
CA MET A 108 -0.28 -18.20 -10.00
C MET A 108 0.36 -16.81 -9.93
N ALA A 109 -0.01 -16.01 -8.94
CA ALA A 109 0.68 -14.75 -8.65
C ALA A 109 2.17 -14.99 -8.37
N ARG A 110 3.00 -13.99 -8.69
CA ARG A 110 4.47 -14.08 -8.54
C ARG A 110 4.92 -14.39 -7.11
N SER A 111 4.14 -13.97 -6.11
CA SER A 111 4.39 -14.27 -4.70
C SER A 111 4.24 -15.77 -4.34
N ALA A 112 3.80 -16.61 -5.28
CA ALA A 112 3.66 -18.05 -5.13
C ALA A 112 4.52 -18.84 -6.12
N TRP A 113 5.51 -18.20 -6.75
CA TRP A 113 6.48 -18.87 -7.61
C TRP A 113 7.65 -19.41 -6.81
N GLY A 114 8.12 -20.60 -7.17
CA GLY A 114 9.19 -21.28 -6.46
C GLY A 114 8.76 -21.77 -5.08
N LYS A 115 9.73 -21.89 -4.17
CA LYS A 115 9.51 -22.32 -2.80
C LYS A 115 8.71 -21.29 -2.02
N ASP A 116 7.94 -21.75 -1.05
CA ASP A 116 7.20 -20.92 -0.12
C ASP A 116 8.13 -19.95 0.62
N TYR A 117 7.87 -18.65 0.44
CA TYR A 117 8.67 -17.57 1.01
C TYR A 117 8.72 -17.62 2.53
N HIS A 118 7.69 -18.16 3.20
CA HIS A 118 7.71 -18.32 4.66
C HIS A 118 8.93 -19.12 5.12
N HIS A 119 9.29 -20.19 4.40
CA HIS A 119 10.43 -21.04 4.73
C HIS A 119 11.75 -20.37 4.35
N VAL A 120 11.81 -19.70 3.20
CA VAL A 120 13.03 -19.03 2.72
C VAL A 120 13.40 -17.86 3.64
N LEU A 121 12.43 -17.01 3.99
CA LEU A 121 12.65 -15.87 4.89
C LEU A 121 12.98 -16.32 6.30
N ARG A 122 12.29 -17.34 6.83
CA ARG A 122 12.59 -17.87 8.17
C ARG A 122 14.02 -18.40 8.25
N LYS A 123 14.47 -19.17 7.24
CA LYS A 123 15.85 -19.63 7.17
C LYS A 123 16.86 -18.46 7.12
N ALA A 124 16.56 -17.40 6.37
CA ALA A 124 17.42 -16.22 6.32
C ALA A 124 17.48 -15.48 7.67
N MET A 125 16.33 -15.33 8.35
CA MET A 125 16.25 -14.71 9.67
C MET A 125 16.89 -15.58 10.77
N ASP A 126 16.82 -16.90 10.67
CA ASP A 126 17.49 -17.82 11.61
C ASP A 126 19.02 -17.63 11.51
N ARG A 127 19.56 -17.57 10.30
CA ARG A 127 21.00 -17.27 10.07
C ARG A 127 21.39 -15.88 10.56
N LEU A 128 20.53 -14.89 10.36
CA LEU A 128 20.74 -13.54 10.90
C LEU A 128 20.73 -13.55 12.44
N ALA A 129 19.82 -14.28 13.07
CA ALA A 129 19.75 -14.41 14.51
C ALA A 129 20.97 -15.14 15.08
N GLU A 130 21.47 -16.19 14.41
CA GLU A 130 22.73 -16.86 14.76
C GLU A 130 23.91 -15.89 14.69
N PHE A 131 24.04 -15.14 13.58
CA PHE A 131 25.09 -14.14 13.39
C PHE A 131 25.09 -13.05 14.48
N ILE A 132 23.89 -12.62 14.92
CA ILE A 132 23.74 -11.67 16.03
C ILE A 132 24.16 -12.31 17.35
N LYS A 133 23.72 -13.53 17.65
CA LYS A 133 24.01 -14.23 18.91
C LYS A 133 25.49 -14.56 19.10
N GLU A 134 26.25 -14.77 18.03
CA GLU A 134 27.70 -14.91 18.09
C GLU A 134 28.40 -13.65 18.64
N ARG A 135 27.82 -12.47 18.39
CA ARG A 135 28.37 -11.17 18.81
C ARG A 135 27.74 -10.64 20.09
N VAL A 136 26.48 -10.98 20.33
CA VAL A 136 25.70 -10.58 21.51
C VAL A 136 25.02 -11.84 22.08
N PRO A 137 25.71 -12.64 22.91
CA PRO A 137 25.18 -13.91 23.41
C PRO A 137 23.83 -13.82 24.16
N ASP A 138 23.59 -12.68 24.84
CA ASP A 138 22.37 -12.43 25.60
C ASP A 138 21.24 -11.80 24.75
N ALA A 139 21.40 -11.74 23.43
CA ALA A 139 20.39 -11.20 22.52
C ALA A 139 19.11 -12.06 22.53
N ILE A 140 17.99 -11.40 22.79
CA ILE A 140 16.65 -11.98 22.64
C ILE A 140 16.08 -11.45 21.33
N LEU A 141 15.63 -12.38 20.49
CA LEU A 141 15.20 -12.14 19.11
C LEU A 141 13.93 -12.95 18.85
N GLU A 142 12.89 -12.30 18.33
CA GLU A 142 11.67 -12.97 17.87
C GLU A 142 11.40 -12.61 16.41
N SER A 143 11.47 -13.61 15.52
CA SER A 143 11.30 -13.44 14.08
C SER A 143 9.85 -13.66 13.63
N MET A 144 9.36 -12.82 12.74
CA MET A 144 8.02 -12.87 12.16
C MET A 144 8.10 -12.73 10.63
N VAL A 145 7.20 -13.43 9.93
CA VAL A 145 7.00 -13.33 8.49
C VAL A 145 5.56 -13.71 8.19
N ASP A 146 4.76 -12.76 7.69
CA ASP A 146 3.34 -12.83 7.27
C ASP A 146 2.33 -13.28 8.34
N THR A 147 2.62 -14.41 8.97
CA THR A 147 1.87 -15.10 10.03
C THR A 147 2.14 -14.55 11.44
N GLY A 148 3.00 -13.55 11.57
CA GLY A 148 3.25 -12.85 12.83
C GLY A 148 2.12 -11.91 13.22
N ALA A 149 2.21 -11.33 14.42
CA ALA A 149 1.20 -10.39 14.88
C ALA A 149 1.37 -8.99 14.25
N LEU A 150 2.61 -8.54 14.09
CA LEU A 150 2.92 -7.20 13.58
C LEU A 150 2.46 -7.01 12.13
N VAL A 151 2.50 -5.76 11.68
CA VAL A 151 2.25 -5.43 10.28
C VAL A 151 3.59 -5.27 9.57
N ASP A 152 4.07 -6.33 8.90
CA ASP A 152 5.38 -6.40 8.23
C ASP A 152 5.63 -5.17 7.35
N ARG A 153 4.58 -4.68 6.68
CA ARG A 153 4.61 -3.47 5.84
C ARG A 153 4.89 -2.21 6.65
N ALA A 154 4.26 -2.05 7.81
CA ALA A 154 4.49 -0.88 8.67
C ALA A 154 5.89 -0.92 9.28
N VAL A 155 6.35 -2.11 9.68
CA VAL A 155 7.72 -2.32 10.17
C VAL A 155 8.73 -1.93 9.08
N SER A 156 8.56 -2.47 7.87
CA SER A 156 9.41 -2.19 6.70
C SER A 156 9.41 -0.71 6.31
N GLN A 157 8.27 -0.03 6.40
CA GLN A 157 8.19 1.41 6.15
C GLN A 157 9.00 2.21 7.18
N ARG A 158 8.81 1.89 8.47
CA ARG A 158 9.52 2.58 9.56
C ARG A 158 11.03 2.32 9.51
N ALA A 159 11.42 1.12 9.11
CA ALA A 159 12.82 0.69 8.98
C ALA A 159 13.52 1.17 7.70
N GLY A 160 12.84 1.91 6.82
CA GLY A 160 13.45 2.48 5.62
C GLY A 160 13.64 1.51 4.44
N ILE A 161 13.02 0.33 4.45
CA ILE A 161 13.05 -0.63 3.32
C ILE A 161 12.35 -0.05 2.08
N GLY A 162 11.25 0.68 2.30
CA GLY A 162 10.45 1.26 1.24
C GLY A 162 9.32 2.11 1.77
N PHE A 163 8.57 2.75 0.88
CA PHE A 163 7.40 3.55 1.26
C PHE A 163 6.09 2.78 1.04
N SER A 164 5.06 3.10 1.82
CA SER A 164 3.71 2.53 1.66
C SER A 164 3.00 3.19 0.47
N ALA A 165 2.79 2.42 -0.61
CA ALA A 165 2.28 2.93 -1.87
C ALA A 165 0.74 2.89 -1.94
N LYS A 166 0.18 3.58 -2.95
CA LYS A 166 -1.29 3.65 -3.16
C LYS A 166 -1.95 2.30 -3.42
N ASN A 167 -1.19 1.30 -3.87
CA ASN A 167 -1.64 -0.09 -4.04
C ASN A 167 -1.50 -0.96 -2.77
N CYS A 168 -1.17 -0.34 -1.63
CA CYS A 168 -0.94 -0.96 -0.32
C CYS A 168 0.34 -1.81 -0.21
N ALA A 169 1.18 -1.89 -1.24
CA ALA A 169 2.47 -2.58 -1.16
C ALA A 169 3.56 -1.66 -0.59
N ILE A 170 4.62 -2.26 -0.04
CA ILE A 170 5.89 -1.55 0.18
C ILE A 170 6.64 -1.51 -1.15
N ILE A 171 7.08 -0.31 -1.53
CA ILE A 171 7.91 -0.10 -2.72
C ILE A 171 9.29 0.35 -2.28
N SER A 172 10.27 -0.51 -2.50
CA SER A 172 11.69 -0.16 -2.37
C SER A 172 12.13 0.67 -3.59
N PRO A 173 12.84 1.80 -3.39
CA PRO A 173 13.47 2.53 -4.49
C PRO A 173 14.40 1.63 -5.32
N LYS A 174 15.13 0.72 -4.66
CA LYS A 174 16.02 -0.26 -5.29
C LYS A 174 15.21 -1.35 -6.03
N PHE A 175 14.33 -2.05 -5.32
CA PHE A 175 13.79 -3.34 -5.78
C PHE A 175 12.36 -3.30 -6.31
N GLY A 176 11.64 -2.19 -6.10
CA GLY A 176 10.23 -2.08 -6.44
C GLY A 176 9.38 -2.74 -5.37
N SER A 177 8.21 -3.26 -5.76
CA SER A 177 7.36 -4.05 -4.86
C SER A 177 7.59 -5.57 -4.96
N TRP A 178 8.53 -6.01 -5.79
CA TRP A 178 8.88 -7.43 -5.97
C TRP A 178 9.80 -7.93 -4.85
N ILE A 179 9.38 -7.72 -3.61
CA ILE A 179 10.07 -8.11 -2.37
C ILE A 179 9.11 -8.82 -1.41
N PHE A 180 9.58 -9.88 -0.78
CA PHE A 180 9.00 -10.43 0.44
C PHE A 180 9.57 -9.67 1.64
N LEU A 181 8.79 -9.61 2.73
CA LEU A 181 9.12 -8.89 3.94
C LEU A 181 9.17 -9.85 5.12
N GLY A 182 10.06 -9.60 6.05
CA GLY A 182 10.08 -10.24 7.37
C GLY A 182 10.72 -9.31 8.38
N GLU A 183 10.57 -9.63 9.66
CA GLU A 183 11.09 -8.80 10.72
C GLU A 183 11.54 -9.59 11.94
N LEU A 184 12.44 -8.99 12.72
CA LEU A 184 12.83 -9.46 14.04
C LEU A 184 12.59 -8.35 15.06
N VAL A 185 11.97 -8.69 16.18
CA VAL A 185 11.91 -7.86 17.39
C VAL A 185 13.09 -8.23 18.29
N THR A 186 13.82 -7.25 18.83
CA THR A 186 14.98 -7.52 19.69
C THR A 186 15.14 -6.54 20.85
N ASN A 187 15.79 -6.98 21.93
CA ASN A 187 16.20 -6.16 23.06
C ASN A 187 17.50 -5.36 22.81
N ILE A 188 18.15 -5.55 21.65
CA ILE A 188 19.32 -4.76 21.28
C ILE A 188 18.84 -3.36 20.84
N PRO A 189 19.38 -2.26 21.39
CA PRO A 189 18.95 -0.91 21.06
C PRO A 189 19.66 -0.39 19.80
N PHE A 190 19.42 -1.03 18.66
CA PHE A 190 19.97 -0.56 17.38
C PHE A 190 19.45 0.84 17.04
N PRO A 191 20.32 1.75 16.56
CA PRO A 191 19.87 3.06 16.12
C PRO A 191 18.98 2.92 14.87
N PRO A 192 17.84 3.61 14.80
CA PRO A 192 16.90 3.47 13.69
C PRO A 192 17.46 4.04 12.39
N ASP A 193 17.05 3.44 11.26
CA ASP A 193 17.20 4.00 9.92
C ASP A 193 16.07 5.02 9.63
N SER A 194 16.25 5.79 8.55
CA SER A 194 15.27 6.79 8.13
C SER A 194 14.24 6.19 7.15
N PRO A 195 12.94 6.45 7.33
CA PRO A 195 11.93 6.08 6.36
C PRO A 195 12.19 6.68 4.97
N VAL A 196 11.83 5.95 3.92
CA VAL A 196 11.91 6.42 2.53
C VAL A 196 10.92 7.58 2.32
N THR A 197 11.41 8.70 1.76
CA THR A 197 10.61 9.92 1.51
C THR A 197 9.88 9.93 0.17
N GLU A 198 10.30 9.06 -0.76
CA GLU A 198 9.63 8.87 -2.05
C GLU A 198 8.16 8.48 -1.86
N ASP A 199 7.28 8.93 -2.76
CA ASP A 199 5.88 8.53 -2.78
C ASP A 199 5.33 8.29 -4.20
N CYS A 200 4.03 8.06 -4.30
CA CYS A 200 3.36 7.82 -5.59
C CYS A 200 3.08 9.09 -6.40
N GLY A 201 3.25 10.29 -5.83
CA GLY A 201 2.81 11.55 -6.41
C GLY A 201 1.33 11.53 -6.78
N GLU A 202 1.00 12.08 -7.95
CA GLU A 202 -0.37 12.13 -8.48
C GLU A 202 -0.84 10.80 -9.12
N CYS A 203 0.03 9.80 -9.28
CA CYS A 203 -0.28 8.56 -10.00
C CYS A 203 -1.47 7.79 -9.39
N THR A 204 -2.38 7.28 -10.23
CA THR A 204 -3.54 6.44 -9.82
C THR A 204 -3.62 5.10 -10.55
N LYS A 205 -2.65 4.74 -11.40
CA LYS A 205 -2.71 3.58 -12.30
C LYS A 205 -3.14 2.26 -11.65
N CYS A 206 -2.68 2.00 -10.42
CA CYS A 206 -3.04 0.78 -9.69
C CYS A 206 -4.51 0.74 -9.24
N ILE A 207 -5.05 1.89 -8.84
CA ILE A 207 -6.45 2.06 -8.46
C ILE A 207 -7.32 1.87 -9.69
N ASP A 208 -6.98 2.56 -10.78
CA ASP A 208 -7.75 2.55 -12.03
C ASP A 208 -7.75 1.16 -12.69
N ALA A 209 -6.64 0.41 -12.58
CA ALA A 209 -6.52 -0.93 -13.14
C ALA A 209 -7.07 -2.05 -12.24
N CYS A 210 -7.48 -1.76 -11.01
CA CYS A 210 -7.96 -2.78 -10.08
C CYS A 210 -9.27 -3.39 -10.61
N PRO A 211 -9.32 -4.69 -10.99
CA PRO A 211 -10.46 -5.22 -11.76
C PRO A 211 -11.80 -5.17 -11.01
N THR A 212 -11.74 -5.19 -9.69
CA THR A 212 -12.90 -5.21 -8.78
C THR A 212 -13.10 -3.87 -8.04
N GLY A 213 -12.25 -2.87 -8.29
CA GLY A 213 -12.26 -1.62 -7.51
C GLY A 213 -11.96 -1.85 -6.02
N ALA A 214 -11.20 -2.90 -5.68
CA ALA A 214 -10.85 -3.22 -4.29
C ALA A 214 -9.95 -2.16 -3.65
N LEU A 215 -9.15 -1.44 -4.43
CA LEU A 215 -8.42 -0.26 -3.98
C LEU A 215 -9.39 0.93 -3.92
N VAL A 216 -10.10 1.07 -2.80
CA VAL A 216 -11.13 2.10 -2.59
C VAL A 216 -10.55 3.51 -2.40
N GLY A 217 -9.23 3.60 -2.18
CA GLY A 217 -8.49 4.86 -2.13
C GLY A 217 -6.98 4.63 -2.05
N PRO A 218 -6.17 5.72 -2.08
CA PRO A 218 -4.73 5.67 -1.88
C PRO A 218 -4.37 4.91 -0.59
N GLY A 219 -3.72 3.75 -0.72
CA GLY A 219 -3.29 2.94 0.42
C GLY A 219 -4.44 2.27 1.18
N GLN A 220 -5.65 2.27 0.62
CA GLN A 220 -6.85 1.70 1.23
C GLN A 220 -7.39 0.55 0.39
N LEU A 221 -7.35 -0.65 0.96
CA LEU A 221 -7.90 -1.87 0.36
C LEU A 221 -9.22 -2.22 1.04
N ASN A 222 -10.22 -2.65 0.27
CA ASN A 222 -11.30 -3.49 0.74
C ASN A 222 -10.95 -4.94 0.36
N ALA A 223 -10.47 -5.72 1.34
CA ALA A 223 -9.95 -7.06 1.08
C ALA A 223 -11.05 -8.02 0.61
N GLN A 224 -12.29 -7.84 1.07
CA GLN A 224 -13.46 -8.62 0.63
C GLN A 224 -13.73 -8.50 -0.88
N LYS A 225 -13.20 -7.47 -1.55
CA LYS A 225 -13.27 -7.31 -3.02
C LYS A 225 -11.97 -7.67 -3.74
N CYS A 226 -10.87 -7.88 -3.03
CA CYS A 226 -9.56 -8.09 -3.64
C CYS A 226 -9.48 -9.47 -4.29
N ILE A 227 -9.13 -9.55 -5.59
CA ILE A 227 -8.97 -10.85 -6.28
C ILE A 227 -7.93 -11.73 -5.57
N SER A 228 -6.88 -11.13 -4.99
CA SER A 228 -5.90 -11.90 -4.22
C SER A 228 -6.54 -12.64 -3.05
N PHE A 229 -7.43 -11.99 -2.30
CA PHE A 229 -8.20 -12.64 -1.23
C PHE A 229 -9.23 -13.62 -1.78
N LEU A 230 -10.02 -13.21 -2.78
CA LEU A 230 -11.12 -13.99 -3.33
C LEU A 230 -10.67 -15.32 -3.95
N THR A 231 -9.47 -15.37 -4.53
CA THR A 231 -8.90 -16.63 -5.04
C THR A 231 -8.56 -17.63 -3.93
N GLN A 232 -8.47 -17.20 -2.67
CA GLN A 232 -8.10 -18.03 -1.50
C GLN A 232 -9.29 -18.45 -0.63
N THR A 233 -10.48 -17.87 -0.87
CA THR A 233 -11.71 -18.25 -0.17
C THR A 233 -12.15 -19.66 -0.56
N LYS A 234 -12.83 -20.34 0.36
CA LYS A 234 -13.30 -21.73 0.15
C LYS A 234 -14.75 -21.84 -0.33
N GLY A 235 -15.53 -20.77 -0.16
CA GLY A 235 -16.95 -20.72 -0.50
C GLY A 235 -17.23 -20.38 -1.97
N PHE A 236 -18.51 -20.15 -2.26
CA PHE A 236 -18.97 -19.61 -3.53
C PHE A 236 -18.41 -18.20 -3.78
N LEU A 237 -18.34 -17.83 -5.06
CA LEU A 237 -18.02 -16.49 -5.51
C LEU A 237 -19.19 -15.95 -6.32
N GLU A 238 -19.45 -14.64 -6.17
CA GLU A 238 -20.44 -13.94 -6.97
C GLU A 238 -20.07 -13.93 -8.46
N GLU A 239 -21.07 -13.91 -9.33
CA GLU A 239 -20.84 -13.97 -10.79
C GLU A 239 -19.95 -12.83 -11.30
N ASP A 240 -20.14 -11.60 -10.83
CA ASP A 240 -19.32 -10.45 -11.23
C ASP A 240 -17.83 -10.67 -10.88
N VAL A 241 -17.56 -11.27 -9.72
CA VAL A 241 -16.20 -11.64 -9.30
C VAL A 241 -15.63 -12.72 -10.21
N MET A 242 -16.39 -13.79 -10.46
CA MET A 242 -15.94 -14.90 -11.32
C MET A 242 -15.56 -14.39 -12.73
N ARG A 243 -16.30 -13.42 -13.28
CA ARG A 243 -15.97 -12.75 -14.56
C ARG A 243 -14.65 -11.96 -14.49
N LYS A 244 -14.34 -11.33 -13.36
CA LYS A 244 -13.19 -10.44 -13.17
C LYS A 244 -11.90 -11.17 -12.76
N ILE A 245 -11.99 -12.40 -12.25
CA ILE A 245 -10.83 -13.23 -11.88
C ILE A 245 -9.93 -13.53 -13.08
N GLY A 246 -10.50 -13.67 -14.29
CA GLY A 246 -9.76 -14.08 -15.49
C GLY A 246 -9.32 -15.54 -15.36
N ASN A 247 -8.02 -15.82 -15.58
CA ASN A 247 -7.42 -17.15 -15.42
C ASN A 247 -6.53 -17.27 -14.16
N ARG A 248 -6.69 -16.37 -13.19
CA ARG A 248 -5.90 -16.37 -11.95
C ARG A 248 -6.35 -17.52 -11.04
N LEU A 249 -5.41 -18.41 -10.71
CA LEU A 249 -5.65 -19.55 -9.84
C LEU A 249 -5.38 -19.23 -8.37
N TYR A 250 -4.41 -18.35 -8.11
CA TYR A 250 -4.02 -17.91 -6.79
C TYR A 250 -3.41 -16.50 -6.86
N GLY A 251 -3.88 -15.58 -6.01
CA GLY A 251 -3.35 -14.22 -5.93
C GLY A 251 -3.73 -13.31 -7.10
N CYS A 252 -3.22 -12.08 -7.08
CA CYS A 252 -3.40 -11.10 -8.15
C CYS A 252 -2.26 -10.07 -8.18
N ASP A 253 -1.61 -9.92 -9.33
CA ASP A 253 -0.47 -9.00 -9.48
C ASP A 253 -0.83 -7.69 -10.20
N THR A 254 -2.08 -7.48 -10.61
CA THR A 254 -2.45 -6.37 -11.50
C THR A 254 -1.99 -5.00 -10.97
N CYS A 255 -2.22 -4.72 -9.68
CA CYS A 255 -1.84 -3.44 -9.07
C CYS A 255 -0.32 -3.23 -8.95
N GLN A 256 0.47 -4.29 -9.04
CA GLN A 256 1.93 -4.25 -9.07
C GLN A 256 2.47 -4.16 -10.50
N ILE A 257 1.89 -4.93 -11.44
CA ILE A 257 2.29 -4.96 -12.86
C ILE A 257 2.16 -3.58 -13.50
N VAL A 258 1.06 -2.86 -13.23
CA VAL A 258 0.80 -1.53 -13.81
C VAL A 258 1.59 -0.40 -13.12
N CYS A 259 2.28 -0.70 -12.01
CA CYS A 259 2.98 0.30 -11.22
C CYS A 259 4.23 0.80 -11.97
N PRO A 260 4.38 2.11 -12.23
CA PRO A 260 5.58 2.65 -12.88
C PRO A 260 6.87 2.37 -12.11
N LYS A 261 6.80 2.27 -10.78
CA LYS A 261 7.97 2.02 -9.90
C LYS A 261 8.52 0.60 -10.02
N ASN A 262 7.81 -0.30 -10.70
CA ASN A 262 8.28 -1.65 -11.06
C ASN A 262 8.82 -1.75 -12.49
N LYS A 263 8.76 -0.68 -13.28
CA LYS A 263 9.28 -0.68 -14.65
C LYS A 263 10.79 -0.96 -14.62
N GLY A 264 11.22 -1.97 -15.37
CA GLY A 264 12.63 -2.38 -15.44
C GLY A 264 13.12 -3.22 -14.27
N LYS A 265 12.29 -3.48 -13.24
CA LYS A 265 12.71 -4.23 -12.05
C LYS A 265 12.38 -5.72 -12.18
N SER A 266 13.42 -6.54 -12.25
CA SER A 266 13.33 -7.99 -12.32
C SER A 266 14.58 -8.62 -11.73
N TRP A 267 14.41 -9.43 -10.71
CA TRP A 267 15.50 -10.00 -9.91
C TRP A 267 15.45 -11.52 -10.03
N THR A 268 16.59 -12.14 -10.29
CA THR A 268 16.66 -13.58 -10.62
C THR A 268 17.71 -14.35 -9.84
N HIS A 269 18.48 -13.68 -8.97
CA HIS A 269 19.58 -14.30 -8.22
C HIS A 269 19.10 -15.26 -7.12
N GLN A 270 17.89 -15.04 -6.59
CA GLN A 270 17.29 -15.95 -5.61
C GLN A 270 16.76 -17.22 -6.29
N ALA A 271 17.56 -18.29 -6.27
CA ALA A 271 17.25 -19.55 -6.93
C ALA A 271 15.98 -20.23 -6.36
N ASP A 272 15.72 -20.08 -5.05
CA ASP A 272 14.56 -20.66 -4.39
C ASP A 272 13.22 -20.11 -4.93
N PHE A 273 13.22 -18.90 -5.50
CA PHE A 273 12.03 -18.26 -6.09
C PHE A 273 11.94 -18.38 -7.61
N LYS A 274 12.81 -19.20 -8.23
CA LYS A 274 12.74 -19.44 -9.67
C LYS A 274 11.41 -20.15 -9.99
N PRO A 275 10.59 -19.60 -10.91
CA PRO A 275 9.34 -20.23 -11.27
C PRO A 275 9.57 -21.52 -12.06
N ASP A 276 8.91 -22.60 -11.64
CA ASP A 276 8.62 -23.74 -12.51
C ASP A 276 7.42 -23.36 -13.39
N PRO A 277 7.57 -23.26 -14.73
CA PRO A 277 6.49 -22.82 -15.59
C PRO A 277 5.23 -23.71 -15.55
N GLU A 278 5.39 -25.01 -15.28
CA GLU A 278 4.24 -25.93 -15.20
C GLU A 278 3.50 -25.81 -13.86
N LYS A 279 4.15 -25.34 -12.79
CA LYS A 279 3.48 -25.00 -11.52
C LYS A 279 2.94 -23.57 -11.52
N ALA A 280 3.71 -22.62 -12.03
CA ALA A 280 3.35 -21.21 -12.02
C ALA A 280 2.27 -20.87 -13.05
N LYS A 281 2.24 -21.60 -14.18
CA LYS A 281 1.27 -21.41 -15.26
C LYS A 281 0.69 -22.77 -15.74
N PRO A 282 0.00 -23.53 -14.86
CA PRO A 282 -0.43 -24.89 -15.12
C PRO A 282 -1.58 -24.98 -16.14
N LEU A 283 -1.69 -26.11 -16.84
CA LEU A 283 -2.87 -26.46 -17.63
C LEU A 283 -4.11 -26.54 -16.73
N LEU A 284 -5.24 -26.00 -17.17
CA LEU A 284 -6.45 -25.91 -16.36
C LEU A 284 -7.15 -27.26 -16.17
N LEU A 285 -7.28 -28.06 -17.23
CA LEU A 285 -8.01 -29.33 -17.18
C LEU A 285 -7.38 -30.34 -16.20
N PRO A 286 -6.05 -30.61 -16.23
CA PRO A 286 -5.44 -31.56 -15.31
C PRO A 286 -5.63 -31.21 -13.82
N ILE A 287 -5.76 -29.92 -13.48
CA ILE A 287 -6.00 -29.49 -12.09
C ILE A 287 -7.32 -30.05 -11.54
N LEU A 288 -8.34 -30.24 -12.38
CA LEU A 288 -9.64 -30.75 -11.96
C LEU A 288 -9.59 -32.22 -11.54
N ASP A 289 -8.60 -32.98 -12.03
CA ASP A 289 -8.40 -34.39 -11.72
C ASP A 289 -7.47 -34.64 -10.51
N MET A 290 -6.63 -33.67 -10.15
CA MET A 290 -5.63 -33.84 -9.10
C MET A 290 -6.25 -34.26 -7.77
N SER A 291 -5.85 -35.42 -7.26
CA SER A 291 -6.08 -35.86 -5.88
C SER A 291 -5.38 -34.95 -4.86
N ASN A 292 -5.68 -35.13 -3.57
CA ASN A 292 -4.95 -34.41 -2.51
C ASN A 292 -3.44 -34.75 -2.52
N ARG A 293 -3.09 -36.00 -2.86
CA ARG A 293 -1.69 -36.46 -2.92
C ARG A 293 -0.95 -35.79 -4.08
N GLU A 294 -1.50 -35.88 -5.28
CA GLU A 294 -0.91 -35.27 -6.48
C GLU A 294 -0.81 -33.74 -6.35
N PHE A 295 -1.81 -33.10 -5.75
CA PHE A 295 -1.75 -31.66 -5.47
C PHE A 295 -0.60 -31.31 -4.51
N LYS A 296 -0.41 -32.10 -3.44
CA LYS A 296 0.69 -31.87 -2.49
C LYS A 296 2.05 -32.11 -3.14
N GLU A 297 2.17 -33.13 -3.99
CA GLU A 297 3.39 -33.40 -4.75
C GLU A 297 3.71 -32.27 -5.75
N ALA A 298 2.69 -31.73 -6.42
CA ALA A 298 2.87 -30.69 -7.43
C ALA A 298 3.06 -29.28 -6.84
N PHE A 299 2.28 -28.90 -5.82
CA PHE A 299 2.22 -27.51 -5.33
C PHE A 299 2.61 -27.35 -3.86
N GLY A 300 2.80 -28.43 -3.11
CA GLY A 300 2.96 -28.42 -1.65
C GLY A 300 4.21 -27.70 -1.15
N ASP A 301 5.18 -27.42 -2.02
CA ASP A 301 6.37 -26.62 -1.75
C ASP A 301 6.17 -25.12 -1.99
N THR A 302 5.02 -24.71 -2.54
CA THR A 302 4.69 -23.31 -2.87
C THR A 302 3.74 -22.69 -1.83
N SER A 303 3.77 -21.35 -1.70
CA SER A 303 2.84 -20.63 -0.82
C SER A 303 1.37 -20.76 -1.24
N ALA A 304 1.08 -21.11 -2.50
CA ALA A 304 -0.29 -21.30 -2.98
C ALA A 304 -1.00 -22.53 -2.37
N ALA A 305 -0.25 -23.48 -1.79
CA ALA A 305 -0.82 -24.73 -1.29
C ALA A 305 -1.48 -24.63 0.10
N TRP A 306 -1.35 -23.50 0.82
CA TRP A 306 -1.79 -23.38 2.22
C TRP A 306 -3.29 -23.61 2.44
N ARG A 307 -4.14 -23.35 1.43
CA ARG A 307 -5.60 -23.63 1.46
C ARG A 307 -5.99 -24.97 0.84
N GLY A 308 -5.01 -25.74 0.37
CA GLY A 308 -5.19 -26.98 -0.38
C GLY A 308 -5.78 -26.77 -1.77
N ARG A 309 -6.11 -27.87 -2.45
CA ARG A 309 -6.56 -27.85 -3.86
C ARG A 309 -7.91 -27.17 -4.12
N LYS A 310 -8.77 -27.05 -3.10
CA LYS A 310 -10.19 -26.70 -3.32
C LYS A 310 -10.37 -25.31 -3.98
N PRO A 311 -9.78 -24.21 -3.48
CA PRO A 311 -9.93 -22.91 -4.12
C PRO A 311 -9.31 -22.88 -5.52
N ILE A 312 -8.16 -23.52 -5.71
CA ILE A 312 -7.45 -23.58 -6.99
C ILE A 312 -8.28 -24.31 -8.05
N GLN A 313 -8.91 -25.44 -7.71
CA GLN A 313 -9.82 -26.15 -8.60
C GLN A 313 -11.05 -25.31 -8.96
N ARG A 314 -11.67 -24.63 -7.99
CA ARG A 314 -12.77 -23.69 -8.26
C ARG A 314 -12.33 -22.60 -9.23
N ASN A 315 -11.17 -22.01 -9.00
CA ASN A 315 -10.63 -20.95 -9.86
C ASN A 315 -10.26 -21.46 -11.26
N ALA A 316 -9.85 -22.74 -11.39
CA ALA A 316 -9.63 -23.37 -12.68
C ALA A 316 -10.93 -23.55 -13.47
N VAL A 317 -12.02 -23.97 -12.81
CA VAL A 317 -13.36 -24.00 -13.43
C VAL A 317 -13.81 -22.61 -13.89
N ILE A 318 -13.60 -21.58 -13.06
CA ILE A 318 -13.89 -20.18 -13.42
C ILE A 318 -13.11 -19.77 -14.67
N ALA A 319 -11.81 -20.08 -14.71
CA ALA A 319 -10.94 -19.77 -15.84
C ALA A 319 -11.42 -20.43 -17.14
N LEU A 320 -11.79 -21.71 -17.10
CA LEU A 320 -12.34 -22.44 -18.25
C LEU A 320 -13.64 -21.80 -18.77
N GLY A 321 -14.54 -21.41 -17.87
CA GLY A 321 -15.77 -20.67 -18.21
C GLY A 321 -15.49 -19.26 -18.78
N ASN A 322 -14.42 -18.60 -18.34
CA ASN A 322 -13.98 -17.31 -18.89
C ASN A 322 -13.36 -17.44 -20.28
N PHE A 323 -12.61 -18.52 -20.54
CA PHE A 323 -12.09 -18.85 -21.87
C PHE A 323 -13.16 -19.37 -22.84
N LYS A 324 -14.35 -19.72 -22.32
CA LYS A 324 -15.40 -20.43 -23.08
C LYS A 324 -14.85 -21.69 -23.76
N ASP A 325 -14.05 -22.47 -23.02
CA ASP A 325 -13.37 -23.63 -23.56
C ASP A 325 -14.34 -24.79 -23.80
N ILE A 326 -14.72 -25.01 -25.06
CA ILE A 326 -15.62 -26.11 -25.48
C ILE A 326 -15.02 -27.47 -25.11
N SER A 327 -13.69 -27.63 -25.17
CA SER A 327 -13.04 -28.90 -24.84
C SER A 327 -13.17 -29.29 -23.36
N ALA A 328 -13.54 -28.33 -22.50
CA ALA A 328 -13.76 -28.56 -21.08
C ALA A 328 -15.18 -29.04 -20.74
N VAL A 329 -16.14 -28.98 -21.67
CA VAL A 329 -17.55 -29.33 -21.40
C VAL A 329 -17.71 -30.74 -20.82
N PRO A 330 -17.05 -31.79 -21.35
CA PRO A 330 -17.17 -33.14 -20.77
C PRO A 330 -16.68 -33.19 -19.32
N LYS A 331 -15.54 -32.56 -19.03
CA LYS A 331 -14.95 -32.58 -17.69
C LYS A 331 -15.76 -31.74 -16.70
N LEU A 332 -16.23 -30.57 -17.11
CA LEU A 332 -17.09 -29.71 -16.30
C LEU A 332 -18.45 -30.37 -16.01
N SER A 333 -19.00 -31.11 -16.97
CA SER A 333 -20.23 -31.90 -16.77
C SER A 333 -20.00 -33.03 -15.77
N GLU A 334 -18.84 -33.69 -15.80
CA GLU A 334 -18.47 -34.66 -14.78
C GLU A 334 -18.40 -34.02 -13.38
N VAL A 335 -17.72 -32.88 -13.25
CA VAL A 335 -17.62 -32.13 -12.00
C VAL A 335 -19.01 -31.76 -11.48
N LEU A 336 -19.87 -31.22 -12.35
CA LEU A 336 -21.25 -30.86 -12.01
C LEU A 336 -22.04 -32.08 -11.49
N LEU A 337 -21.91 -33.25 -12.10
CA LEU A 337 -22.75 -34.40 -11.77
C LEU A 337 -22.21 -35.26 -10.61
N LYS A 338 -20.91 -35.24 -10.35
CA LYS A 338 -20.27 -36.22 -9.45
C LYS A 338 -19.48 -35.62 -8.29
N ASP A 339 -19.06 -34.35 -8.36
CA ASP A 339 -18.19 -33.79 -7.31
C ASP A 339 -18.99 -33.60 -6.01
N PRO A 340 -18.47 -34.06 -4.84
CA PRO A 340 -19.20 -33.95 -3.58
C PRO A 340 -19.36 -32.50 -3.10
N ARG A 341 -18.57 -31.55 -3.61
CA ARG A 341 -18.52 -30.16 -3.10
C ARG A 341 -19.53 -29.27 -3.83
N PRO A 342 -20.53 -28.70 -3.13
CA PRO A 342 -21.50 -27.80 -3.74
C PRO A 342 -20.87 -26.60 -4.44
N GLU A 343 -19.82 -26.01 -3.85
CA GLU A 343 -19.16 -24.82 -4.40
C GLU A 343 -18.57 -25.11 -5.78
N LEU A 344 -18.01 -26.30 -5.97
CA LEU A 344 -17.42 -26.68 -7.26
C LEU A 344 -18.49 -27.08 -8.27
N ARG A 345 -19.55 -27.80 -7.86
CA ARG A 345 -20.69 -28.13 -8.73
C ARG A 345 -21.38 -26.86 -9.25
N GLY A 346 -21.71 -25.92 -8.37
CA GLY A 346 -22.34 -24.65 -8.76
C GLY A 346 -21.43 -23.81 -9.65
N THR A 347 -20.13 -23.76 -9.36
CA THR A 347 -19.15 -23.08 -10.24
C THR A 347 -19.07 -23.76 -11.61
N ALA A 348 -19.15 -25.09 -11.69
CA ALA A 348 -19.20 -25.84 -12.95
C ALA A 348 -20.48 -25.55 -13.74
N ALA A 349 -21.64 -25.46 -13.06
CA ALA A 349 -22.89 -25.05 -13.69
C ALA A 349 -22.76 -23.65 -14.33
N TRP A 350 -22.17 -22.69 -13.60
CA TRP A 350 -21.90 -21.35 -14.13
C TRP A 350 -20.97 -21.38 -15.34
N ALA A 351 -19.88 -22.16 -15.29
CA ALA A 351 -18.93 -22.28 -16.40
C ALA A 351 -19.58 -22.90 -17.64
N LEU A 352 -20.36 -23.97 -17.48
CA LEU A 352 -21.13 -24.60 -18.56
C LEU A 352 -22.15 -23.63 -19.18
N GLY A 353 -22.87 -22.86 -18.36
CA GLY A 353 -23.78 -21.81 -18.85
C GLY A 353 -23.10 -20.69 -19.65
N ARG A 354 -21.79 -20.48 -19.43
CA ARG A 354 -20.99 -19.51 -20.21
C ARG A 354 -20.41 -20.07 -21.49
N ILE A 355 -20.00 -21.34 -21.47
CA ILE A 355 -19.46 -22.04 -22.64
C ILE A 355 -20.58 -22.31 -23.64
N GLY A 356 -21.72 -22.79 -23.14
CA GLY A 356 -22.89 -23.15 -23.94
C GLY A 356 -22.70 -24.42 -24.77
N GLY A 357 -23.60 -24.62 -25.73
CA GLY A 357 -23.69 -25.83 -26.54
C GLY A 357 -24.69 -26.85 -26.00
N GLU A 358 -25.11 -27.75 -26.87
CA GLU A 358 -26.16 -28.75 -26.59
C GLU A 358 -25.76 -29.70 -25.47
N GLU A 359 -24.50 -30.17 -25.45
CA GLU A 359 -23.98 -31.03 -24.38
C GLU A 359 -24.03 -30.33 -23.01
N ALA A 360 -23.66 -29.05 -22.94
CA ALA A 360 -23.73 -28.27 -21.71
C ALA A 360 -25.17 -28.11 -21.23
N LEU A 361 -26.10 -27.77 -22.14
CA LEU A 361 -27.53 -27.65 -21.84
C LEU A 361 -28.10 -28.95 -21.27
N ASN A 362 -27.87 -30.08 -21.96
CA ASN A 362 -28.37 -31.39 -21.54
C ASN A 362 -27.88 -31.79 -20.14
N ASN A 363 -26.61 -31.53 -19.84
CA ASN A 363 -26.04 -31.84 -18.52
C ASN A 363 -26.55 -30.91 -17.41
N LEU A 364 -26.77 -29.62 -17.70
CA LEU A 364 -27.39 -28.69 -16.76
C LEU A 364 -28.83 -29.10 -16.42
N GLU A 365 -29.64 -29.47 -17.41
CA GLU A 365 -31.00 -29.95 -17.21
C GLU A 365 -31.05 -31.26 -16.41
N LYS A 366 -30.13 -32.17 -16.70
CA LYS A 366 -29.97 -33.43 -15.95
C LYS A 366 -29.64 -33.16 -14.48
N SER A 367 -28.69 -32.27 -14.21
CA SER A 367 -28.31 -31.90 -12.84
C SER A 367 -29.47 -31.23 -12.08
N MET A 368 -30.23 -30.35 -12.74
CA MET A 368 -31.35 -29.64 -12.12
C MET A 368 -32.45 -30.56 -11.54
N LYS A 369 -32.63 -31.74 -12.14
CA LYS A 369 -33.61 -32.74 -11.68
C LYS A 369 -33.22 -33.44 -10.36
N SER A 370 -31.93 -33.46 -10.02
CA SER A 370 -31.41 -34.26 -8.89
C SER A 370 -30.59 -33.48 -7.87
N GLU A 371 -30.18 -32.24 -8.17
CA GLU A 371 -29.42 -31.41 -7.24
C GLU A 371 -30.25 -31.03 -6.01
N GLY A 372 -29.71 -31.31 -4.83
CA GLY A 372 -30.33 -31.03 -3.53
C GLY A 372 -29.86 -29.73 -2.89
N ASP A 373 -28.69 -29.21 -3.28
CA ASP A 373 -28.16 -27.96 -2.74
C ASP A 373 -28.86 -26.74 -3.35
N SER A 374 -29.46 -25.90 -2.50
CA SER A 374 -30.26 -24.74 -2.93
C SER A 374 -29.46 -23.70 -3.71
N GLN A 375 -28.19 -23.49 -3.35
CA GLN A 375 -27.33 -22.52 -4.01
C GLN A 375 -26.90 -23.04 -5.39
N VAL A 376 -26.55 -24.34 -5.49
CA VAL A 376 -26.27 -24.96 -6.79
C VAL A 376 -27.50 -24.95 -7.70
N ARG A 377 -28.70 -25.22 -7.18
CA ARG A 377 -29.97 -25.10 -7.95
C ARG A 377 -30.19 -23.70 -8.50
N ASN A 378 -29.90 -22.66 -7.71
CA ASN A 378 -29.98 -21.27 -8.18
C ASN A 378 -29.00 -21.02 -9.33
N MET A 379 -27.73 -21.41 -9.17
CA MET A 379 -26.72 -21.26 -10.22
C MET A 379 -27.08 -22.06 -11.50
N LEU A 380 -27.65 -23.26 -11.36
CA LEU A 380 -28.19 -24.06 -12.46
C LEU A 380 -29.31 -23.32 -13.18
N GLN A 381 -30.26 -22.74 -12.45
CA GLN A 381 -31.35 -21.96 -13.04
C GLN A 381 -30.81 -20.77 -13.83
N GLN A 382 -29.85 -20.03 -13.26
CA GLN A 382 -29.20 -18.91 -13.94
C GLN A 382 -28.44 -19.35 -15.20
N ALA A 383 -27.76 -20.49 -15.15
CA ALA A 383 -27.05 -21.05 -16.30
C ALA A 383 -28.02 -21.48 -17.42
N LEU A 384 -29.12 -22.17 -17.07
CA LEU A 384 -30.16 -22.58 -18.00
C LEU A 384 -30.85 -21.38 -18.65
N ASN A 385 -31.19 -20.35 -17.87
CA ASN A 385 -31.81 -19.14 -18.40
C ASN A 385 -30.93 -18.42 -19.43
N LYS A 386 -29.59 -18.55 -19.34
CA LYS A 386 -28.65 -17.97 -20.31
C LYS A 386 -28.54 -18.80 -21.60
N LEU A 387 -28.93 -20.07 -21.58
CA LEU A 387 -28.83 -20.97 -22.73
C LEU A 387 -30.16 -21.21 -23.45
N LYS A 388 -31.30 -20.92 -22.82
CA LYS A 388 -32.60 -20.99 -23.47
C LYS A 388 -32.73 -19.88 -24.53
N PRO A 389 -33.22 -20.18 -25.75
CA PRO A 389 -33.51 -19.16 -26.74
C PRO A 389 -34.60 -18.20 -26.25
N GLU A 390 -34.57 -16.94 -26.72
CA GLU A 390 -35.45 -15.83 -26.31
C GLU A 390 -36.97 -16.07 -26.55
N SER A 391 -37.38 -17.24 -27.06
CA SER A 391 -38.77 -17.52 -27.46
C SER A 391 -39.74 -17.91 -26.32
N ASP A 392 -39.30 -17.99 -25.07
CA ASP A 392 -40.12 -18.47 -23.92
C ASP A 392 -40.13 -17.54 -22.69
N GLN A 393 -39.78 -16.26 -22.82
CA GLN A 393 -39.96 -15.30 -21.71
C GLN A 393 -41.35 -14.65 -21.80
N PRO A 394 -42.14 -14.63 -20.71
CA PRO A 394 -43.34 -13.80 -20.63
C PRO A 394 -42.93 -12.33 -20.74
N ASP A 395 -43.57 -11.63 -21.67
CA ASP A 395 -43.37 -10.21 -21.96
C ASP A 395 -43.83 -9.38 -20.75
N ASP A 396 -42.88 -8.99 -19.88
CA ASP A 396 -43.09 -7.93 -18.89
C ASP A 396 -42.31 -6.68 -19.32
N ARG A 397 -42.79 -6.06 -20.39
CA ARG A 397 -42.42 -4.69 -20.76
C ARG A 397 -43.46 -3.73 -20.23
N SER A 398 -43.30 -3.36 -18.97
CA SER A 398 -43.89 -2.16 -18.40
C SER A 398 -42.85 -1.42 -17.56
N THR A 399 -42.52 -0.21 -18.01
CA THR A 399 -41.80 0.86 -17.30
C THR A 399 -40.29 0.71 -17.08
N ALA A 400 -39.51 1.37 -17.94
CA ALA A 400 -38.56 2.42 -17.52
C ALA A 400 -37.88 3.00 -18.76
N ALA A 401 -38.22 4.24 -19.09
CA ALA A 401 -37.45 5.04 -20.03
C ALA A 401 -36.10 5.40 -19.39
N THR A 402 -35.01 5.03 -20.04
CA THR A 402 -33.68 5.60 -19.79
C THR A 402 -33.28 6.47 -20.99
N PRO A 403 -32.84 7.71 -20.77
CA PRO A 403 -32.44 8.58 -21.86
C PRO A 403 -31.07 8.16 -22.41
N GLU A 404 -30.95 8.15 -23.73
CA GLU A 404 -29.68 8.03 -24.45
C GLU A 404 -28.74 9.16 -24.05
N GLN A 405 -27.55 8.82 -23.56
CA GLN A 405 -26.41 9.73 -23.49
C GLN A 405 -25.36 9.25 -24.48
N GLU A 406 -25.11 10.12 -25.46
CA GLU A 406 -24.08 9.99 -26.48
C GLU A 406 -22.68 9.80 -25.84
N LYS A 407 -21.93 8.83 -26.37
CA LYS A 407 -20.49 8.66 -26.07
C LYS A 407 -19.70 9.77 -26.76
N PRO A 408 -18.84 10.53 -26.05
CA PRO A 408 -17.85 11.36 -26.73
C PRO A 408 -16.73 10.48 -27.29
N ALA A 409 -16.38 10.74 -28.55
CA ALA A 409 -15.26 10.15 -29.23
C ALA A 409 -13.94 10.41 -28.48
N ALA A 410 -13.07 9.40 -28.48
CA ALA A 410 -11.72 9.49 -27.93
C ALA A 410 -10.88 10.50 -28.73
N GLN A 411 -10.67 11.69 -28.17
CA GLN A 411 -9.65 12.62 -28.63
C GLN A 411 -8.33 12.29 -27.95
N ALA A 412 -7.29 12.06 -28.76
CA ALA A 412 -5.92 11.93 -28.33
C ALA A 412 -5.48 13.21 -27.59
N SER A 413 -5.05 13.05 -26.34
CA SER A 413 -4.46 14.17 -25.58
C SER A 413 -2.98 14.33 -25.97
N PRO A 414 -2.47 15.57 -26.11
CA PRO A 414 -1.08 15.83 -26.42
C PRO A 414 -0.16 15.38 -25.27
N GLY A 415 1.03 14.91 -25.64
CA GLY A 415 2.02 14.38 -24.70
C GLY A 415 2.34 15.36 -23.58
N ILE A 416 2.05 14.93 -22.35
CA ILE A 416 2.49 15.62 -21.14
C ILE A 416 3.95 15.21 -20.93
N GLN A 417 4.85 16.18 -21.06
CA GLN A 417 6.27 16.04 -20.71
C GLN A 417 6.38 15.49 -19.29
N GLY A 418 7.20 14.45 -19.12
CA GLY A 418 7.42 13.80 -17.84
C GLY A 418 7.94 14.80 -16.81
N ALA A 419 7.37 14.77 -15.61
CA ALA A 419 7.89 15.53 -14.49
C ALA A 419 9.34 15.12 -14.21
N GLU A 420 10.22 16.11 -14.17
CA GLU A 420 11.65 15.96 -13.88
C GLU A 420 11.88 15.33 -12.48
N PRO A 421 12.99 14.59 -12.31
CA PRO A 421 13.37 14.05 -11.01
C PRO A 421 13.61 15.16 -9.98
N MET A 422 13.31 14.88 -8.70
CA MET A 422 13.66 15.78 -7.60
C MET A 422 15.18 16.03 -7.63
N ALA A 423 15.56 17.29 -7.79
CA ALA A 423 16.95 17.73 -7.67
C ALA A 423 17.48 17.39 -6.28
N VAL A 424 18.64 16.74 -6.22
CA VAL A 424 19.48 16.63 -5.03
C VAL A 424 19.88 18.05 -4.63
N PRO A 425 19.95 18.42 -3.33
CA PRO A 425 20.36 19.78 -2.96
C PRO A 425 21.75 20.10 -3.53
N GLU A 426 21.82 21.06 -4.44
CA GLU A 426 23.07 21.71 -4.84
C GLU A 426 23.50 22.64 -3.70
N GLY A 427 24.04 22.06 -2.63
CA GLY A 427 24.46 22.79 -1.44
C GLY A 427 24.98 21.85 -0.37
N GLY A 428 26.09 22.23 0.28
CA GLY A 428 26.61 21.49 1.43
C GLY A 428 25.63 21.49 2.62
N PRO A 429 25.94 20.76 3.70
CA PRO A 429 25.14 20.76 4.93
C PRO A 429 24.90 22.18 5.45
N GLU A 430 23.64 22.57 5.60
CA GLU A 430 23.19 23.85 6.16
C GLU A 430 22.75 23.65 7.63
N VAL A 431 23.14 24.57 8.52
CA VAL A 431 22.70 24.58 9.92
C VAL A 431 21.28 25.16 10.00
N LEU A 432 20.40 24.50 10.76
CA LEU A 432 19.08 25.05 11.08
C LEU A 432 19.12 25.84 12.39
N TYR A 433 18.63 27.06 12.37
CA TYR A 433 18.46 27.84 13.59
C TYR A 433 17.03 27.67 14.09
N TYR A 434 16.84 27.44 15.39
CA TYR A 434 15.51 27.25 15.95
C TYR A 434 15.27 28.08 17.20
N ASP A 435 13.99 28.31 17.49
CA ASP A 435 13.51 28.83 18.77
C ASP A 435 12.07 28.33 19.04
N GLU A 436 11.57 28.55 20.25
CA GLU A 436 10.25 28.10 20.68
C GLU A 436 9.31 29.26 21.01
N VAL A 437 8.06 29.16 20.57
CA VAL A 437 7.01 30.14 20.87
C VAL A 437 5.90 29.48 21.65
N GLN A 438 5.57 30.03 22.82
CA GLN A 438 4.36 29.64 23.54
C GLN A 438 3.14 30.29 22.87
N SER A 439 2.11 29.51 22.61
CA SER A 439 0.89 29.98 21.95
C SER A 439 -0.37 29.37 22.58
N PRO A 440 -1.56 29.95 22.33
CA PRO A 440 -2.84 29.38 22.77
C PRO A 440 -3.14 27.97 22.24
N ILE A 441 -2.38 27.49 21.24
CA ILE A 441 -2.51 26.15 20.66
C ILE A 441 -1.37 25.20 21.08
N GLY A 442 -0.61 25.58 22.10
CA GLY A 442 0.56 24.84 22.60
C GLY A 442 1.90 25.43 22.15
N PRO A 443 3.02 24.83 22.58
CA PRO A 443 4.35 25.26 22.14
C PRO A 443 4.54 25.01 20.64
N LEU A 444 5.19 25.95 19.97
CA LEU A 444 5.59 25.85 18.57
C LEU A 444 7.10 25.90 18.48
N THR A 445 7.70 24.99 17.71
CA THR A 445 9.12 25.08 17.35
C THR A 445 9.20 25.69 15.94
N VAL A 446 9.95 26.78 15.80
CA VAL A 446 10.16 27.46 14.52
C VAL A 446 11.61 27.29 14.09
N CYS A 447 11.87 27.04 12.80
CA CYS A 447 13.22 26.87 12.27
C CYS A 447 13.47 27.77 11.04
N THR A 448 14.67 28.33 10.95
CA THR A 448 15.15 29.11 9.80
C THR A 448 16.44 28.50 9.24
N THR A 449 16.64 28.69 7.93
CA THR A 449 17.97 28.65 7.30
C THR A 449 18.51 30.07 7.20
N ASP A 450 19.71 30.26 6.63
CA ASP A 450 20.20 31.60 6.26
C ASP A 450 19.32 32.30 5.20
N LYS A 451 18.42 31.57 4.52
CA LYS A 451 17.52 32.12 3.49
C LYS A 451 16.16 32.53 4.02
N GLY A 452 15.76 32.10 5.23
CA GLY A 452 14.48 32.46 5.84
C GLY A 452 13.81 31.33 6.63
N LEU A 453 12.56 31.56 7.02
CA LEU A 453 11.72 30.58 7.73
C LEU A 453 11.45 29.36 6.85
N CYS A 454 11.84 28.19 7.34
CA CYS A 454 11.79 26.95 6.57
C CYS A 454 10.88 25.88 7.19
N LEU A 455 10.62 25.93 8.51
CA LEU A 455 9.80 24.93 9.20
C LEU A 455 9.08 25.51 10.43
N ILE A 456 7.83 25.10 10.67
CA ILE A 456 7.08 25.30 11.92
C ILE A 456 6.46 23.97 12.35
N GLU A 457 6.76 23.53 13.58
CA GLU A 457 6.25 22.29 14.17
C GLU A 457 5.40 22.56 15.42
N PHE A 458 4.30 21.81 15.56
CA PHE A 458 3.42 21.87 16.74
C PHE A 458 3.97 21.01 17.88
N GLY A 459 4.77 21.60 18.75
CA GLY A 459 5.41 20.94 19.90
C GLY A 459 6.71 21.64 20.29
N SER A 460 7.27 21.25 21.44
CA SER A 460 8.62 21.66 21.83
C SER A 460 9.69 20.96 20.99
N PHE A 461 10.88 21.54 20.93
CA PHE A 461 12.01 21.04 20.19
C PHE A 461 12.34 19.61 20.60
N GLN A 462 12.35 19.31 21.90
CA GLN A 462 12.63 17.97 22.41
C GLN A 462 11.68 16.89 21.86
N VAL A 463 10.40 17.25 21.63
CA VAL A 463 9.41 16.34 21.07
C VAL A 463 9.51 16.27 19.54
N LYS A 464 10.04 17.31 18.90
CA LYS A 464 10.07 17.49 17.45
C LYS A 464 11.42 17.32 16.79
N GLU A 465 12.47 17.09 17.57
CA GLU A 465 13.85 16.96 17.13
C GLU A 465 13.99 15.94 16.00
N ALA A 466 13.39 14.76 16.14
CA ALA A 466 13.43 13.72 15.10
C ALA A 466 12.79 14.17 13.77
N VAL A 467 11.70 14.94 13.83
CA VAL A 467 11.00 15.47 12.65
C VAL A 467 11.81 16.59 11.99
N ILE A 468 12.38 17.49 12.80
CA ILE A 468 13.25 18.58 12.33
C ILE A 468 14.52 18.02 11.70
N GLN A 469 15.12 17.01 12.32
CA GLN A 469 16.28 16.30 11.78
C GLN A 469 15.94 15.60 10.46
N GLN A 470 14.76 14.99 10.35
CA GLN A 470 14.29 14.40 9.09
C GLN A 470 14.16 15.46 7.98
N TRP A 471 13.58 16.62 8.30
CA TRP A 471 13.48 17.72 7.34
C TRP A 471 14.88 18.20 6.92
N SER A 472 15.79 18.38 7.88
CA SER A 472 17.18 18.79 7.62
C SER A 472 17.93 17.80 6.72
N ARG A 473 17.78 16.50 6.93
CA ARG A 473 18.36 15.47 6.05
C ARG A 473 17.81 15.54 4.64
N THR A 474 16.51 15.77 4.52
CA THR A 474 15.82 15.79 3.23
C THR A 474 16.21 17.01 2.40
N TRP A 475 16.34 18.17 3.06
CA TRP A 475 16.38 19.45 2.35
C TRP A 475 17.63 20.27 2.61
N ALA A 476 18.29 20.12 3.76
CA ALA A 476 19.39 20.97 4.24
C ALA A 476 20.71 20.19 4.45
N GLY A 477 20.83 18.97 3.92
CA GLY A 477 22.08 18.20 3.98
C GLY A 477 22.51 17.74 5.38
N ASN A 478 21.64 17.85 6.40
CA ASN A 478 21.89 17.43 7.79
C ASN A 478 23.05 18.18 8.48
N GLY A 479 23.14 19.50 8.34
CA GLY A 479 24.17 20.33 8.99
C GLY A 479 24.02 20.55 10.49
N GLY A 480 23.01 19.93 11.12
CA GLY A 480 22.70 20.11 12.54
C GLY A 480 21.75 21.27 12.80
N TYR A 481 21.51 21.57 14.07
CA TYR A 481 20.66 22.67 14.50
C TYR A 481 21.24 23.40 15.71
N GLN A 482 20.95 24.69 15.80
CA GLN A 482 21.40 25.58 16.87
C GLN A 482 20.24 26.45 17.34
N ARG A 483 20.08 26.60 18.66
CA ARG A 483 19.09 27.55 19.19
C ARG A 483 19.60 28.98 19.04
N ASP A 484 18.79 29.88 18.49
CA ASP A 484 19.16 31.28 18.24
C ASP A 484 17.92 32.20 18.34
N GLU A 485 17.70 32.77 19.53
CA GLU A 485 16.54 33.62 19.81
C GLU A 485 16.59 34.95 19.04
N GLU A 486 17.78 35.53 18.85
CA GLU A 486 17.94 36.82 18.19
C GLU A 486 17.61 36.71 16.69
N ARG A 487 18.11 35.66 16.02
CA ARG A 487 17.80 35.40 14.62
C ARG A 487 16.33 35.12 14.37
N LEU A 488 15.65 34.45 15.30
CA LEU A 488 14.23 34.13 15.17
C LEU A 488 13.29 35.18 15.78
N ALA A 489 13.82 36.25 16.39
CA ALA A 489 13.03 37.29 17.06
C ALA A 489 11.89 37.85 16.18
N LEU A 490 12.15 38.09 14.89
CA LEU A 490 11.12 38.57 13.96
C LEU A 490 10.01 37.54 13.74
N VAL A 491 10.35 36.26 13.56
CA VAL A 491 9.39 35.17 13.37
C VAL A 491 8.54 34.99 14.62
N THR A 492 9.19 34.92 15.80
CA THR A 492 8.51 34.68 17.07
C THR A 492 7.60 35.84 17.44
N GLU A 493 8.02 37.09 17.21
CA GLU A 493 7.21 38.28 17.43
C GLU A 493 5.97 38.32 16.54
N GLN A 494 6.11 38.06 15.23
CA GLN A 494 4.95 38.05 14.34
C GLN A 494 3.96 36.93 14.68
N LEU A 495 4.42 35.76 15.11
CA LEU A 495 3.54 34.70 15.60
C LEU A 495 2.80 35.12 16.87
N LYS A 496 3.46 35.78 17.83
CA LYS A 496 2.82 36.31 19.04
C LYS A 496 1.73 37.34 18.68
N GLN A 497 2.03 38.28 17.80
CA GLN A 497 1.05 39.27 17.30
C GLN A 497 -0.14 38.61 16.60
N TYR A 498 0.10 37.54 15.83
CA TYR A 498 -0.97 36.78 15.18
C TYR A 498 -1.89 36.12 16.20
N PHE A 499 -1.33 35.46 17.22
CA PHE A 499 -2.12 34.84 18.30
C PHE A 499 -2.82 35.85 19.21
N ALA A 500 -2.31 37.09 19.29
CA ALA A 500 -2.97 38.21 19.96
C ALA A 500 -4.09 38.85 19.12
N GLY A 501 -4.24 38.46 17.84
CA GLY A 501 -5.21 39.06 16.91
C GLY A 501 -4.79 40.42 16.35
N GLU A 502 -3.56 40.86 16.62
CA GLU A 502 -3.00 42.15 16.19
C GLU A 502 -2.46 42.09 14.75
N ARG A 503 -2.06 40.89 14.30
CA ARG A 503 -1.51 40.64 12.96
C ARG A 503 -2.42 39.77 12.11
N LYS A 504 -2.69 40.22 10.88
CA LYS A 504 -3.48 39.48 9.88
C LYS A 504 -2.64 38.98 8.69
N VAL A 505 -1.45 39.54 8.49
CA VAL A 505 -0.53 39.22 7.38
C VAL A 505 0.88 39.08 7.93
N PHE A 506 1.59 38.02 7.53
CA PHE A 506 2.99 37.82 7.87
C PHE A 506 3.89 38.50 6.84
N ASP A 507 4.95 39.16 7.33
CA ASP A 507 6.01 39.74 6.52
C ASP A 507 7.32 39.03 6.89
N LEU A 508 7.45 37.80 6.38
CA LEU A 508 8.56 36.90 6.70
C LEU A 508 9.15 36.36 5.40
N GLN A 509 10.48 36.37 5.31
CA GLN A 509 11.19 35.68 4.24
C GLN A 509 11.06 34.17 4.44
N LEU A 510 10.61 33.46 3.39
CA LEU A 510 10.35 32.01 3.44
C LEU A 510 11.37 31.25 2.60
N ASP A 511 11.94 30.18 3.16
CA ASP A 511 12.75 29.18 2.45
C ASP A 511 11.98 27.87 2.35
N MET A 512 10.96 27.89 1.49
CA MET A 512 10.09 26.74 1.29
C MET A 512 10.71 25.76 0.30
N ARG A 513 10.80 24.49 0.71
CA ARG A 513 11.39 23.41 -0.10
C ARG A 513 10.37 22.29 -0.30
N GLY A 514 10.11 21.95 -1.55
CA GLY A 514 9.11 20.96 -1.94
C GLY A 514 9.10 20.72 -3.45
N THR A 515 8.24 19.80 -3.90
CA THR A 515 8.01 19.56 -5.33
C THR A 515 7.42 20.80 -6.02
N SER A 516 7.60 20.92 -7.33
CA SER A 516 7.04 22.03 -8.12
C SER A 516 5.53 22.18 -7.95
N PHE A 517 4.79 21.07 -7.82
CA PHE A 517 3.37 21.08 -7.52
C PHE A 517 3.06 21.59 -6.10
N GLN A 518 3.80 21.15 -5.10
CA GLN A 518 3.64 21.65 -3.73
C GLN A 518 3.92 23.15 -3.66
N MET A 519 4.98 23.63 -4.32
CA MET A 519 5.31 25.05 -4.40
C MET A 519 4.16 25.86 -5.00
N GLN A 520 3.55 25.39 -6.10
CA GLN A 520 2.36 26.03 -6.69
C GLN A 520 1.17 26.07 -5.73
N VAL A 521 0.89 24.95 -5.04
CA VAL A 521 -0.20 24.90 -4.05
C VAL A 521 0.05 25.88 -2.92
N TRP A 522 1.21 25.81 -2.29
CA TRP A 522 1.54 26.66 -1.14
C TRP A 522 1.57 28.14 -1.49
N ASP A 523 1.96 28.49 -2.72
CA ASP A 523 1.87 29.86 -3.20
C ASP A 523 0.41 30.32 -3.35
N ALA A 524 -0.46 29.46 -3.92
CA ALA A 524 -1.89 29.73 -3.98
C ALA A 524 -2.52 29.88 -2.58
N LEU A 525 -2.07 29.11 -1.58
CA LEU A 525 -2.56 29.22 -0.20
C LEU A 525 -2.31 30.61 0.40
N LYS A 526 -1.18 31.27 0.08
CA LYS A 526 -0.87 32.62 0.57
C LYS A 526 -1.89 33.66 0.13
N SER A 527 -2.58 33.42 -0.99
CA SER A 527 -3.61 34.32 -1.50
C SER A 527 -4.92 34.26 -0.71
N ILE A 528 -5.12 33.26 0.15
CA ILE A 528 -6.35 33.10 0.95
C ILE A 528 -6.30 34.09 2.14
N PRO A 529 -7.16 35.13 2.18
CA PRO A 529 -7.08 36.17 3.21
C PRO A 529 -7.42 35.68 4.62
N TYR A 530 -6.96 36.41 5.64
CA TYR A 530 -7.33 36.19 7.04
C TYR A 530 -8.85 36.18 7.23
N GLY A 531 -9.37 35.17 7.93
CA GLY A 531 -10.81 35.03 8.20
C GLY A 531 -11.64 34.55 6.99
N LYS A 532 -11.00 34.19 5.87
CA LYS A 532 -11.66 33.63 4.68
C LYS A 532 -11.33 32.16 4.52
N LEU A 533 -12.33 31.41 4.06
CA LEU A 533 -12.19 29.99 3.74
C LEU A 533 -12.10 29.80 2.23
N SER A 534 -11.38 28.76 1.83
CA SER A 534 -11.35 28.26 0.46
C SER A 534 -11.54 26.75 0.50
N SER A 535 -12.11 26.15 -0.55
CA SER A 535 -12.20 24.70 -0.65
C SER A 535 -10.97 24.10 -1.33
N TYR A 536 -10.71 22.81 -1.12
CA TYR A 536 -9.69 22.09 -1.90
C TYR A 536 -9.93 22.19 -3.42
N LYS A 537 -11.20 22.34 -3.82
CA LYS A 537 -11.58 22.51 -5.22
C LYS A 537 -11.15 23.90 -5.72
N ASP A 538 -11.42 24.95 -4.94
CA ASP A 538 -11.07 26.32 -5.30
C ASP A 538 -9.55 26.47 -5.44
N VAL A 539 -8.77 25.90 -4.51
CA VAL A 539 -7.30 25.92 -4.60
C VAL A 539 -6.81 25.14 -5.84
N ALA A 540 -7.47 24.02 -6.18
CA ALA A 540 -7.15 23.28 -7.41
C ALA A 540 -7.47 24.09 -8.68
N GLU A 541 -8.51 24.92 -8.66
CA GLU A 541 -8.83 25.86 -9.72
C GLU A 541 -7.83 27.02 -9.79
N MET A 542 -7.41 27.59 -8.66
CA MET A 542 -6.41 28.66 -8.58
C MET A 542 -5.07 28.29 -9.24
N ILE A 543 -4.64 27.03 -9.10
CA ILE A 543 -3.41 26.53 -9.73
C ILE A 543 -3.63 26.00 -11.16
N GLY A 544 -4.82 26.18 -11.74
CA GLY A 544 -5.13 25.73 -13.10
C GLY A 544 -5.27 24.20 -13.25
N ARG A 545 -5.51 23.47 -12.16
CA ARG A 545 -5.59 21.99 -12.13
C ARG A 545 -6.88 21.50 -11.43
N PRO A 546 -8.08 21.77 -11.98
CA PRO A 546 -9.37 21.49 -11.30
C PRO A 546 -9.60 20.01 -10.94
N LYS A 547 -8.93 19.06 -11.60
CA LYS A 547 -9.02 17.62 -11.30
C LYS A 547 -8.09 17.18 -10.14
N ALA A 548 -7.21 18.06 -9.66
CA ALA A 548 -6.17 17.74 -8.67
C ALA A 548 -6.60 17.98 -7.21
N VAL A 549 -7.90 18.09 -6.92
CA VAL A 549 -8.45 18.38 -5.57
C VAL A 549 -7.82 17.53 -4.45
N ARG A 550 -7.66 16.22 -4.68
CA ARG A 550 -7.04 15.31 -3.68
C ARG A 550 -5.53 15.55 -3.52
N ALA A 551 -4.84 15.86 -4.61
CA ALA A 551 -3.40 16.15 -4.58
C ALA A 551 -3.12 17.48 -3.86
N VAL A 552 -3.98 18.48 -4.05
CA VAL A 552 -3.97 19.73 -3.27
C VAL A 552 -4.13 19.43 -1.78
N GLY A 553 -5.04 18.54 -1.40
CA GLY A 553 -5.17 18.09 -0.01
C GLY A 553 -3.89 17.49 0.57
N GLY A 554 -3.18 16.67 -0.21
CA GLY A 554 -1.87 16.13 0.17
C GLY A 554 -0.78 17.20 0.30
N ALA A 555 -0.72 18.16 -0.62
CA ALA A 555 0.22 19.28 -0.55
C ALA A 555 -0.06 20.21 0.63
N ASN A 556 -1.34 20.48 0.92
CA ASN A 556 -1.78 21.25 2.09
C ASN A 556 -1.35 20.60 3.41
N ASN A 557 -1.45 19.27 3.50
CA ASN A 557 -0.99 18.51 4.67
C ASN A 557 0.53 18.49 4.83
N LYS A 558 1.30 18.66 3.74
CA LYS A 558 2.77 18.68 3.77
C LYS A 558 3.36 20.10 3.83
N ASN A 559 2.54 21.12 4.11
CA ASN A 559 3.03 22.49 4.24
C ASN A 559 4.05 22.60 5.40
N PRO A 560 5.31 23.00 5.13
CA PRO A 560 6.34 23.05 6.16
C PRO A 560 6.22 24.26 7.10
N VAL A 561 5.49 25.31 6.71
CA VAL A 561 5.33 26.54 7.51
C VAL A 561 3.84 26.82 7.76
N PRO A 562 3.11 25.92 8.45
CA PRO A 562 1.71 26.14 8.79
C PRO A 562 1.51 27.44 9.58
N ILE A 563 0.28 27.99 9.60
CA ILE A 563 -0.06 29.32 10.12
C ILE A 563 0.41 30.46 9.19
N VAL A 564 1.72 30.51 8.89
CA VAL A 564 2.31 31.53 8.01
C VAL A 564 1.86 31.33 6.56
N VAL A 565 1.97 30.10 6.06
CA VAL A 565 1.23 29.65 4.86
C VAL A 565 -0.09 29.05 5.35
N PRO A 566 -1.25 29.67 5.08
CA PRO A 566 -2.47 29.47 5.86
C PRO A 566 -3.29 28.25 5.42
N CYS A 567 -2.67 27.07 5.46
CA CYS A 567 -3.27 25.78 5.12
C CYS A 567 -4.46 25.36 5.99
N HIS A 568 -4.68 25.99 7.16
CA HIS A 568 -5.86 25.79 8.01
C HIS A 568 -7.14 26.42 7.42
N ARG A 569 -7.00 27.40 6.51
CA ARG A 569 -8.12 28.08 5.83
C ARG A 569 -8.76 27.25 4.71
N VAL A 570 -8.16 26.12 4.34
CA VAL A 570 -8.68 25.24 3.27
C VAL A 570 -9.59 24.17 3.86
N VAL A 571 -10.84 24.04 3.42
CA VAL A 571 -11.84 23.09 3.93
C VAL A 571 -12.42 22.19 2.83
N GLY A 572 -13.17 21.16 3.22
CA GLY A 572 -13.98 20.39 2.27
C GLY A 572 -15.03 21.28 1.60
N THR A 573 -15.51 20.89 0.41
CA THR A 573 -16.60 21.62 -0.27
C THR A 573 -17.91 21.60 0.50
N ASP A 574 -18.06 20.65 1.42
CA ASP A 574 -19.14 20.52 2.40
C ASP A 574 -18.88 21.28 3.71
N GLY A 575 -17.78 22.02 3.81
CA GLY A 575 -17.35 22.70 5.04
C GLY A 575 -16.55 21.82 6.00
N SER A 576 -16.29 20.55 5.68
CA SER A 576 -15.60 19.62 6.58
C SER A 576 -14.15 20.05 6.90
N LEU A 577 -13.79 19.93 8.18
CA LEU A 577 -12.46 20.28 8.70
C LEU A 577 -11.47 19.11 8.54
N ILE A 578 -11.07 18.81 7.30
CA ILE A 578 -10.14 17.71 6.97
C ILE A 578 -8.75 18.24 6.53
N GLY A 579 -7.76 17.36 6.39
CA GLY A 579 -6.51 17.61 5.65
C GLY A 579 -5.54 18.66 6.21
N TYR A 580 -5.59 18.95 7.52
CA TYR A 580 -4.64 19.84 8.20
C TYR A 580 -3.62 19.04 9.03
N ALA A 581 -2.33 19.37 8.91
CA ALA A 581 -1.24 18.63 9.55
C ALA A 581 -1.34 18.59 11.08
N GLY A 582 -1.74 19.71 11.70
CA GLY A 582 -1.96 19.81 13.14
C GLY A 582 -3.26 19.16 13.65
N GLY A 583 -4.03 18.50 12.78
CA GLY A 583 -5.29 17.87 13.16
C GLY A 583 -6.51 18.82 13.23
N PRO A 584 -7.73 18.27 13.32
CA PRO A 584 -8.97 19.05 13.21
C PRO A 584 -9.21 20.01 14.38
N GLU A 585 -8.71 19.70 15.58
CA GLU A 585 -8.86 20.55 16.77
C GLU A 585 -8.04 21.84 16.66
N LEU A 586 -6.75 21.73 16.32
CA LEU A 586 -5.89 22.90 16.10
C LEU A 586 -6.40 23.76 14.95
N LYS A 587 -6.88 23.11 13.88
CA LYS A 587 -7.51 23.81 12.76
C LYS A 587 -8.71 24.64 13.23
N ARG A 588 -9.57 24.07 14.07
CA ARG A 588 -10.75 24.77 14.62
C ARG A 588 -10.34 25.94 15.51
N ALA A 589 -9.31 25.77 16.35
CA ALA A 589 -8.81 26.83 17.21
C ALA A 589 -8.27 28.03 16.39
N LEU A 590 -7.51 27.75 15.33
CA LEU A 590 -7.00 28.78 14.41
C LEU A 590 -8.12 29.48 13.65
N LEU A 591 -9.10 28.74 13.11
CA LEU A 591 -10.25 29.36 12.43
C LEU A 591 -11.09 30.21 13.37
N LYS A 592 -11.24 29.80 14.63
CA LYS A 592 -11.94 30.58 15.67
C LYS A 592 -11.18 31.87 16.00
N LEU A 593 -9.85 31.83 16.10
CA LEU A 593 -9.01 33.02 16.27
C LEU A 593 -9.19 34.00 15.11
N GLU A 594 -9.38 33.50 13.89
CA GLU A 594 -9.60 34.32 12.71
C GLU A 594 -11.03 34.81 12.51
N ASP A 595 -11.98 34.42 13.37
CA ASP A 595 -13.42 34.65 13.21
C ASP A 595 -13.96 34.16 11.85
N ALA A 596 -13.39 33.07 11.34
CA ALA A 596 -13.81 32.46 10.08
C ALA A 596 -15.11 31.66 10.29
N ALA A 597 -16.17 32.02 9.56
CA ALA A 597 -17.46 31.32 9.64
C ALA A 597 -17.34 29.89 9.08
N VAL A 598 -17.21 28.90 9.96
CA VAL A 598 -17.32 27.48 9.63
C VAL A 598 -18.80 27.11 9.64
N GLY A 599 -19.34 26.60 8.52
CA GLY A 599 -20.71 26.08 8.46
C GLY A 599 -20.93 25.02 9.55
N LYS A 600 -22.08 25.10 10.23
CA LYS A 600 -22.46 24.19 11.32
C LYS A 600 -22.42 22.73 10.91
#